data_AF-A0A175EHY0-F1
#
_entry.id   AF-A0A175EHY0-F1
#
_cell.length_a   1.000
_cell.length_b   1.000
_cell.length_c   1.000
_cell.angle_alpha   90.00
_cell.angle_beta   90.00
_cell.angle_gamma   90.00
#
_symmetry.space_group_name_H-M   'P 1'
#
loop_
_entity.id
_entity.type
_entity.pdbx_description
1 polymer ?
#
loop_
_entity_poly.entity_id
_entity_poly.type
_entity_poly.pdbx_seq_one_letter_code
_entity_poly.pdbx_strand_id
1 'polypeptide(L)' 'MLSIKSLDEIVIMKEAGKILSLIRKELLKFLKVGISTFDLDMIAFDLMKKNGVISALKVTKASVVIFVFQ' A
#
# COMPACT_ATOMS: atom_id res chain seq x y z
N MET A 1 3.33 13.51 18.29
CA MET A 1 4.80 13.69 18.36
C MET A 1 5.28 14.14 16.99
N LEU A 2 5.91 15.31 16.90
CA LEU A 2 6.53 15.80 15.66
C LEU A 2 8.03 15.58 15.78
N SER A 3 8.57 14.67 14.97
CA SER A 3 10.00 14.36 14.92
C SER A 3 10.53 14.71 13.54
N ILE A 4 11.66 15.42 13.49
CA ILE A 4 12.37 15.72 12.24
C ILE A 4 13.08 14.45 11.80
N LYS A 5 12.76 13.99 10.59
CA LYS A 5 13.34 12.77 10.01
C LYS A 5 14.80 12.97 9.64
N SER A 6 15.62 11.95 9.86
CA SER A 6 17.00 11.92 9.33
C SER A 6 16.99 11.75 7.81
N LEU A 7 18.12 12.05 7.17
CA LEU A 7 18.28 11.83 5.73
C LEU A 7 18.08 10.36 5.34
N ASP A 8 18.55 9.42 6.17
CA ASP A 8 18.40 7.98 5.95
C ASP A 8 16.94 7.55 6.00
N GLU A 9 16.17 8.05 6.98
CA GLU A 9 14.73 7.81 7.06
C GLU A 9 14.00 8.36 5.83
N ILE A 10 14.37 9.54 5.34
CA ILE A 10 13.79 10.14 4.13
C ILE A 10 14.08 9.28 2.89
N VAL A 11 15.29 8.73 2.76
CA VAL A 11 15.63 7.84 1.64
C VAL A 11 14.78 6.57 1.68
N ILE A 12 14.65 5.95 2.85
CA ILE A 12 13.79 4.77 3.04
C ILE A 12 12.34 5.09 2.68
N MET A 13 11.82 6.23 3.14
CA MET A 13 10.46 6.68 2.83
C MET A 13 10.24 6.92 1.32
N LYS A 14 11.25 7.46 0.62
CA LYS A 14 11.18 7.66 -0.84
C LYS A 14 11.11 6.32 -1.58
N GLU A 15 11.93 5.35 -1.21
CA GLU A 15 11.89 4.01 -1.81
C GLU A 15 10.57 3.29 -1.52
N ALA A 16 10.09 3.35 -0.28
CA ALA A 16 8.78 2.83 0.09
C ALA A 16 7.64 3.49 -0.72
N GLY A 17 7.71 4.81 -0.91
CA GLY A 17 6.77 5.57 -1.74
C GLY A 17 6.78 5.18 -3.23
N LYS A 18 7.95 4.85 -3.78
CA LYS A 18 8.07 4.35 -5.17
C LYS A 18 7.38 3.00 -5.34
N ILE A 19 7.67 2.04 -4.45
CA ILE A 19 7.05 0.71 -4.47
C ILE A 19 5.54 0.84 -4.30
N LEU A 20 5.10 1.70 -3.38
CA LEU A 20 3.70 2.01 -3.18
C LEU A 20 3.04 2.55 -4.47
N SER A 21 3.68 3.50 -5.16
CA SER A 21 3.16 4.05 -6.42
C SER A 21 2.98 2.95 -7.48
N LEU A 22 3.91 2.01 -7.57
CA LEU A 22 3.84 0.87 -8.49
C LEU A 22 2.66 -0.05 -8.16
N ILE A 23 2.54 -0.46 -6.89
CA ILE A 23 1.43 -1.32 -6.43
C ILE A 23 0.09 -0.65 -6.70
N ARG A 24 -0.05 0.65 -6.39
CA ARG A 24 -1.28 1.40 -6.64
C ARG A 24 -1.63 1.40 -8.13
N LYS A 25 -0.67 1.63 -9.03
CA LYS A 25 -0.90 1.60 -10.48
C LYS A 25 -1.33 0.22 -10.98
N GLU A 26 -0.76 -0.84 -10.43
CA GLU A 26 -1.18 -2.21 -10.77
C GLU A 26 -2.57 -2.53 -10.24
N LEU A 27 -2.87 -2.12 -9.00
CA LEU A 27 -4.17 -2.35 -8.36
C LEU A 27 -5.33 -1.68 -9.12
N LEU A 28 -5.10 -0.48 -9.67
CA LEU A 28 -6.10 0.22 -10.50
C LEU A 28 -6.58 -0.61 -11.70
N LYS A 29 -5.76 -1.52 -12.24
CA LYS A 29 -6.13 -2.38 -13.36
C LYS A 29 -7.20 -3.41 -12.99
N PHE A 30 -7.37 -3.70 -11.70
CA PHE A 30 -8.34 -4.66 -11.19
C PHE A 30 -9.64 -3.99 -10.74
N LEU A 31 -9.69 -2.66 -10.67
CA LEU A 31 -10.90 -1.92 -10.34
C LEU A 31 -11.91 -2.03 -11.48
N LYS A 32 -12.93 -2.84 -11.25
CA LYS A 32 -14.06 -3.05 -12.15
C LYS A 32 -15.35 -3.09 -11.35
N VAL A 33 -16.46 -2.71 -11.99
CA VAL A 33 -17.78 -2.80 -11.36
C VAL A 33 -18.05 -4.25 -10.96
N GLY A 34 -18.43 -4.49 -9.71
CA GLY A 34 -18.71 -5.82 -9.17
C GLY A 34 -17.54 -6.54 -8.50
N ILE A 35 -16.35 -5.93 -8.39
CA ILE A 35 -15.29 -6.48 -7.52
C ILE A 35 -15.59 -6.19 -6.04
N SER A 36 -15.42 -7.18 -5.17
CA SER A 36 -15.55 -6.95 -3.73
C SER A 36 -14.32 -6.26 -3.16
N THR A 37 -14.48 -5.53 -2.07
CA THR A 37 -13.35 -4.91 -1.35
C THR A 37 -12.40 -5.96 -0.77
N PHE A 38 -12.91 -7.16 -0.45
CA PHE A 38 -12.11 -8.28 0.01
C PHE A 38 -11.21 -8.85 -1.11
N ASP A 39 -11.76 -9.06 -2.31
CA ASP A 39 -10.98 -9.55 -3.44
C ASP A 39 -9.89 -8.54 -3.83
N LEU A 40 -10.21 -7.25 -3.77
CA LEU A 40 -9.25 -6.19 -4.01
C LEU A 40 -8.13 -6.16 -2.95
N ASP A 41 -8.44 -6.38 -1.67
CA ASP A 41 -7.45 -6.47 -0.59
C ASP A 41 -6.53 -7.70 -0.76
N MET A 42 -7.08 -8.83 -1.19
CA MET A 42 -6.29 -10.04 -1.50
C MET A 42 -5.33 -9.80 -2.67
N ILE A 43 -5.80 -9.16 -3.75
CA ILE A 43 -4.93 -8.79 -4.88
C ILE A 43 -3.83 -7.82 -4.40
N ALA A 44 -4.18 -6.81 -3.60
CA ALA A 44 -3.18 -5.90 -3.04
C ALA A 44 -2.14 -6.62 -2.17
N PHE A 45 -2.56 -7.60 -1.38
CA PHE A 45 -1.66 -8.43 -0.57
C PHE A 45 -0.68 -9.23 -1.43
N ASP A 46 -1.15 -9.84 -2.51
CA ASP A 46 -0.29 -10.59 -3.44
C ASP A 46 0.71 -9.68 -4.16
N LEU A 47 0.27 -8.48 -4.56
CA LEU A 47 1.16 -7.46 -5.15
C LEU A 47 2.23 -6.99 -4.16
N MET A 48 1.87 -6.77 -2.89
CA MET A 48 2.81 -6.41 -1.83
C MET A 48 3.84 -7.53 -1.61
N LYS A 49 3.37 -8.78 -1.49
CA LYS A 49 4.24 -9.96 -1.31
C LYS A 49 5.22 -10.12 -2.48
N LYS A 50 4.76 -9.92 -3.71
CA LYS A 50 5.61 -9.96 -4.92
C LYS A 50 6.70 -8.89 -4.91
N ASN A 51 6.40 -7.71 -4.37
CA ASN A 51 7.35 -6.61 -4.24
C ASN A 51 8.18 -6.67 -2.94
N GLY A 52 8.04 -7.73 -2.12
CA GLY A 52 8.80 -7.91 -0.88
C GLY A 52 8.45 -6.90 0.22
N VAL A 53 7.26 -6.28 0.17
CA VAL A 53 6.81 -5.29 1.16
C VAL A 53 5.65 -5.83 2.00
N ILE A 54 5.54 -5.31 3.22
CA ILE A 54 4.48 -5.65 4.17
C ILE A 54 3.49 -4.49 4.32
N SER A 55 2.22 -4.83 4.53
CA SER A 55 1.18 -3.83 4.84
C SER A 55 1.36 -3.29 6.26
N ALA A 56 1.33 -1.97 6.39
CA ALA A 56 1.36 -1.31 7.70
C ALA A 56 0.02 -1.43 8.48
N LEU A 57 -1.08 -1.82 7.81
CA LEU A 57 -2.44 -1.73 8.36
C LEU A 57 -3.05 -3.07 8.78
N LYS A 58 -2.47 -4.22 8.40
CA LYS A 58 -3.09 -5.56 8.46
C LYS A 58 -3.40 -6.11 9.87
N VAL A 59 -3.40 -5.28 10.92
CA VAL A 59 -3.78 -5.65 12.30
C VAL A 59 -5.27 -5.44 12.58
N THR A 60 -6.04 -4.71 11.75
CA THR A 60 -7.47 -4.47 12.00
C THR A 60 -8.38 -5.12 10.95
N LYS A 61 -9.32 -5.93 11.47
CA LYS A 61 -10.35 -6.67 10.73
C LYS A 61 -11.10 -5.71 9.79
N ALA A 62 -11.07 -6.00 8.49
CA ALA A 62 -11.56 -5.17 7.39
C ALA A 62 -10.68 -3.92 7.12
N SER A 63 -9.55 -4.15 6.47
CA SER A 63 -8.71 -3.09 5.93
C SER A 63 -9.11 -2.84 4.47
N VAL A 64 -9.90 -1.79 4.24
CA VAL A 64 -9.89 -1.13 2.93
C VAL A 64 -8.45 -0.61 2.76
N VAL A 65 -7.84 -0.89 1.61
CA VAL A 65 -6.58 -0.26 1.18
C VAL A 65 -6.86 1.23 0.95
N ILE A 66 -7.07 1.98 2.04
CA ILE A 66 -7.08 3.43 2.04
C ILE A 66 -5.62 3.83 2.12
N PHE A 67 -5.01 4.03 0.95
CA PHE A 67 -3.86 4.91 0.86
C PHE A 67 -4.36 6.33 1.12
N VAL A 68 -4.34 6.73 2.39
CA VAL A 68 -4.57 8.12 2.80
C VAL A 68 -3.46 8.97 2.19
N PHE A 69 -3.76 9.60 1.06
CA PHE A 69 -3.29 10.93 0.70
C PHE A 69 -4.47 11.64 0.03
N GLN A 70 -5.48 11.95 0.85
CA GLN A 70 -6.24 13.18 0.75
C GLN A 70 -6.70 13.57 2.16
#